data_AF-A0A0B2UFC7-F1
#
_entry.id   AF-A0A0B2UFC7-F1
#
_cell.length_a   1.000
_cell.length_b   1.000
_cell.length_c   1.000
_cell.angle_alpha   90.00
_cell.angle_beta   90.00
_cell.angle_gamma   90.00
#
_symmetry.space_group_name_H-M   'P 1'
#
loop_
_entity.id
_entity.type
_entity.pdbx_description
1 polymer ?
#
loop_
_entity_poly.entity_id
_entity_poly.type
_entity_poly.pdbx_seq_one_letter_code
_entity_poly.pdbx_strand_id
1 'polypeptide(L)'
;MFITSQLNILNKIIKNQSIPISISTQLEQTYVNLEATLLRAKVLRDFSKSQTVYLIQSHIQAQQSSLAYLFSPFIFANLNKAAIYTTPATEPVLTILNKYYQAEKKVLFKVDDILESLKIYLDLELTELDDVDFVYLSLIKALCRSDISTIFLITHLEIDLDALKQLEQFLKIKIYRIRSVKNSDLKDLNGLDMRQLLFKNKDDTYVQLCSQFAQMNAQLVGLCDTFTTPQMTHLIDDMFYSEHIFEKLSVYSEYMQTLLQSQQSVKLKKIS
;
A
#
# COMPACT_ATOMS: atom_id res chain seq x y z
N MET A 1 -19.08 -16.77 -9.22
CA MET A 1 -18.34 -17.99 -8.82
C MET A 1 -17.40 -18.34 -9.97
N PHE A 2 -16.11 -18.61 -9.69
CA PHE A 2 -15.12 -18.89 -10.73
C PHE A 2 -15.29 -20.30 -11.29
N ILE A 3 -15.08 -20.46 -12.59
CA ILE A 3 -15.09 -21.76 -13.27
C ILE A 3 -13.87 -22.57 -12.78
N THR A 4 -12.71 -21.92 -12.72
CA THR A 4 -11.50 -22.49 -12.14
C THR A 4 -11.66 -22.67 -10.63
N SER A 5 -11.83 -23.92 -10.20
CA SER A 5 -12.09 -24.29 -8.81
C SER A 5 -11.10 -23.70 -7.80
N GLN A 6 -9.82 -23.59 -8.16
CA GLN A 6 -8.75 -23.07 -7.31
C GLN A 6 -8.93 -21.58 -7.00
N LEU A 7 -9.58 -20.81 -7.88
CA LEU A 7 -9.86 -19.39 -7.63
C LEU A 7 -11.01 -19.19 -6.64
N ASN A 8 -11.87 -20.19 -6.44
CA ASN A 8 -12.95 -20.10 -5.45
C ASN A 8 -12.42 -20.02 -4.01
N ILE A 9 -11.13 -20.30 -3.77
CA ILE A 9 -10.46 -20.06 -2.49
C ILE A 9 -10.47 -18.58 -2.10
N LEU A 10 -10.58 -17.66 -3.07
CA LEU A 10 -10.69 -16.22 -2.81
C LEU A 10 -11.89 -15.90 -1.91
N ASN A 11 -12.98 -16.66 -1.98
CA ASN A 11 -14.15 -16.47 -1.11
C ASN A 11 -13.92 -16.89 0.35
N LYS A 12 -12.75 -17.41 0.69
CA LYS A 12 -12.41 -17.92 2.03
C LYS A 12 -11.25 -17.18 2.67
N ILE A 13 -10.69 -16.15 2.01
CA ILE A 13 -9.50 -15.46 2.52
C ILE A 13 -9.78 -14.78 3.84
N ILE A 14 -10.94 -14.15 4.00
CA ILE A 14 -11.39 -13.60 5.27
C ILE A 14 -12.33 -14.61 5.94
N LYS A 15 -12.02 -15.00 7.18
CA LYS A 15 -12.79 -16.02 7.89
C LYS A 15 -14.25 -15.59 8.03
N ASN A 16 -15.15 -16.52 7.70
CA ASN A 16 -16.60 -16.34 7.76
C ASN A 16 -17.16 -15.18 6.90
N GLN A 17 -16.37 -14.65 5.97
CA GLN A 17 -16.76 -13.51 5.14
C GLN A 17 -16.33 -13.77 3.69
N SER A 18 -17.28 -14.08 2.81
CA SER A 18 -17.02 -14.25 1.37
C SER A 18 -16.89 -12.91 0.65
N ILE A 19 -16.47 -12.94 -0.62
CA ILE A 19 -16.44 -11.73 -1.46
C ILE A 19 -17.87 -11.16 -1.54
N PRO A 20 -18.08 -9.90 -1.14
CA PRO A 20 -19.40 -9.29 -1.22
C PRO A 20 -19.87 -9.10 -2.67
N ILE A 21 -21.18 -9.09 -2.87
CA ILE A 21 -21.79 -9.00 -4.22
C ILE A 21 -21.44 -7.65 -4.86
N SER A 22 -21.48 -6.56 -4.07
CA SER A 22 -21.05 -5.21 -4.48
C SER A 22 -19.66 -5.23 -5.13
N ILE A 23 -18.69 -5.84 -4.46
CA ILE A 23 -17.32 -5.97 -4.93
C ILE A 23 -17.22 -6.86 -6.16
N SER A 24 -17.95 -7.99 -6.18
CA SER A 24 -17.97 -8.88 -7.34
C SER A 24 -18.46 -8.16 -8.59
N THR A 25 -19.58 -7.42 -8.50
CA THR A 25 -20.13 -6.62 -9.60
C THR A 25 -19.17 -5.51 -10.02
N GLN A 26 -18.53 -4.81 -9.07
CA GLN A 26 -17.56 -3.77 -9.39
C GLN A 26 -16.34 -4.33 -10.15
N LEU A 27 -15.85 -5.51 -9.76
CA LEU A 27 -14.74 -6.17 -10.44
C LEU A 27 -15.13 -6.64 -11.85
N GLU A 28 -16.34 -7.18 -12.03
CA GLU A 28 -16.85 -7.57 -13.35
C GLU A 28 -17.04 -6.36 -14.29
N GLN A 29 -17.39 -5.20 -13.76
CA GLN A 29 -17.43 -3.95 -14.53
C GLN A 29 -16.02 -3.44 -14.90
N THR A 30 -15.04 -3.68 -14.02
CA THR A 30 -13.65 -3.22 -14.21
C THR A 30 -12.90 -4.12 -15.19
N TYR A 31 -13.14 -5.43 -15.15
CA TYR A 31 -12.44 -6.43 -15.94
C TYR A 31 -13.41 -7.15 -16.88
N VAL A 32 -13.16 -7.04 -18.19
CA VAL A 32 -13.93 -7.74 -19.23
C VAL A 32 -14.06 -9.24 -18.95
N ASN A 33 -12.99 -9.85 -18.41
CA ASN A 33 -13.03 -11.20 -17.86
C ASN A 33 -12.03 -11.29 -16.69
N LEU A 34 -12.55 -11.22 -15.46
CA LEU A 34 -11.74 -11.27 -14.24
C LEU A 34 -10.93 -12.57 -14.13
N GLU A 35 -11.56 -13.71 -14.39
CA GLU A 35 -10.91 -15.02 -14.29
C GLU A 35 -9.73 -15.14 -15.26
N ALA A 36 -9.94 -14.78 -16.53
CA ALA A 36 -8.89 -14.78 -17.53
C ALA A 36 -7.76 -13.80 -17.17
N THR A 37 -8.08 -12.66 -16.56
CA THR A 37 -7.10 -11.67 -16.11
C THR A 37 -6.22 -12.23 -15.00
N LEU A 38 -6.81 -12.87 -13.98
CA LEU A 38 -6.09 -13.52 -12.88
C LEU A 38 -5.16 -14.64 -13.38
N LEU A 39 -5.66 -15.50 -14.27
CA LEU A 39 -4.89 -16.60 -14.84
C LEU A 39 -3.76 -16.11 -15.76
N ARG A 40 -4.02 -15.06 -16.55
CA ARG A 40 -2.99 -14.42 -17.38
C ARG A 40 -1.91 -13.79 -16.49
N ALA A 41 -2.31 -13.08 -15.44
CA ALA A 41 -1.36 -12.47 -14.49
C ALA A 41 -0.46 -13.52 -13.85
N LYS A 42 -1.02 -14.66 -13.41
CA LYS A 42 -0.27 -15.81 -12.92
C LYS A 42 0.79 -16.29 -13.92
N VAL A 43 0.44 -16.46 -15.19
CA VAL A 43 1.40 -16.93 -16.21
C VAL A 43 2.48 -15.88 -16.46
N LEU A 44 2.10 -14.60 -16.55
CA LEU A 44 3.02 -13.51 -16.86
C LEU A 44 3.98 -13.17 -15.72
N ARG A 45 3.66 -13.48 -14.46
CA ARG A 45 4.56 -13.29 -13.31
C ARG A 45 5.88 -14.03 -13.46
N ASP A 46 5.87 -15.24 -14.02
CA ASP A 46 7.09 -16.03 -14.26
C ASP A 46 8.06 -15.33 -15.23
N PHE A 47 7.54 -14.44 -16.09
CA PHE A 47 8.32 -13.70 -17.09
C PHE A 47 8.58 -12.25 -16.67
N SER A 48 8.04 -11.80 -15.53
CA SER A 48 8.17 -10.42 -15.09
C SER A 48 9.59 -10.16 -14.59
N LYS A 49 10.25 -9.19 -15.22
CA LYS A 49 11.52 -8.62 -14.73
C LYS A 49 11.31 -7.68 -13.54
N SER A 50 10.11 -7.11 -13.40
CA SER A 50 9.74 -6.30 -12.25
C SER A 50 9.27 -7.20 -11.10
N GLN A 51 9.61 -6.79 -9.88
CA GLN A 51 9.24 -7.48 -8.65
C GLN A 51 8.56 -6.45 -7.72
N THR A 52 7.46 -5.87 -8.21
CA THR A 52 6.72 -4.83 -7.49
C THR A 52 6.10 -5.40 -6.21
N VAL A 53 6.22 -4.67 -5.11
CA VAL A 53 5.56 -4.96 -3.84
C VAL A 53 4.21 -4.24 -3.80
N TYR A 54 3.17 -4.93 -3.36
CA TYR A 54 1.83 -4.34 -3.21
C TYR A 54 1.41 -4.38 -1.74
N LEU A 55 1.25 -3.22 -1.11
CA LEU A 55 0.82 -3.08 0.27
C LEU A 55 -0.65 -2.69 0.30
N ILE A 56 -1.47 -3.50 0.98
CA ILE A 56 -2.90 -3.27 1.17
C ILE A 56 -3.11 -3.05 2.66
N GLN A 57 -3.49 -1.84 3.02
CA GLN A 57 -3.71 -1.46 4.41
C GLN A 57 -5.16 -1.09 4.65
N SER A 58 -5.82 -1.82 5.55
CA SER A 58 -7.17 -1.51 6.01
C SER A 58 -7.21 -0.15 6.72
N HIS A 59 -8.41 0.32 7.05
CA HIS A 59 -8.64 1.60 7.72
C HIS A 59 -7.64 1.87 8.86
N ILE A 60 -7.03 3.06 8.83
CA ILE A 60 -6.07 3.54 9.82
C ILE A 60 -6.77 4.54 10.75
N GLN A 61 -6.82 4.19 12.03
CA GLN A 61 -7.35 5.06 13.08
C GLN A 61 -6.22 5.92 13.67
N ALA A 62 -6.60 7.07 14.23
CA ALA A 62 -5.69 8.09 14.74
C ALA A 62 -4.66 7.60 15.79
N GLN A 63 -4.98 6.55 16.55
CA GLN A 63 -4.13 5.99 17.61
C GLN A 63 -3.49 4.64 17.21
N GLN A 64 -3.45 4.32 15.91
CA GLN A 64 -2.86 3.07 15.44
C GLN A 64 -1.42 3.27 14.99
N SER A 65 -0.53 2.50 15.62
CA SER A 65 0.88 2.37 15.22
C SER A 65 1.05 1.97 13.75
N SER A 66 0.04 1.29 13.16
CA SER A 66 0.05 0.91 11.75
C SER A 66 0.18 2.10 10.79
N LEU A 67 -0.02 3.34 11.25
CA LEU A 67 0.31 4.53 10.46
C LEU A 67 1.78 4.53 9.99
N ALA A 68 2.69 3.87 10.73
CA ALA A 68 4.08 3.67 10.34
C ALA A 68 4.23 3.12 8.91
N TYR A 69 3.30 2.28 8.47
CA TYR A 69 3.37 1.62 7.17
C TYR A 69 3.02 2.54 6.00
N LEU A 70 2.45 3.72 6.24
CA LEU A 70 2.32 4.78 5.23
C LEU A 70 3.68 5.19 4.64
N PHE A 71 4.76 5.01 5.42
CA PHE A 71 6.13 5.32 5.01
C PHE A 71 6.83 4.17 4.25
N SER A 72 6.29 2.94 4.31
CA SER A 72 6.84 1.76 3.62
C SER A 72 7.16 1.98 2.13
N PRO A 73 6.27 2.55 1.30
CA PRO A 73 6.56 2.72 -0.12
C PRO A 73 7.78 3.62 -0.38
N PHE A 74 8.02 4.63 0.47
CA PHE A 74 9.21 5.49 0.37
C PHE A 74 10.48 4.76 0.80
N ILE A 75 10.38 3.90 1.82
CA ILE A 75 11.48 3.03 2.25
C ILE A 75 11.84 2.06 1.11
N PHE A 76 10.85 1.39 0.51
CA PHE A 76 11.08 0.52 -0.65
C PHE A 76 11.75 1.27 -1.81
N ALA A 77 11.30 2.48 -2.12
CA ALA A 77 11.89 3.30 -3.18
C ALA A 77 13.33 3.73 -2.88
N ASN A 78 13.67 3.99 -1.61
CA ASN A 78 15.06 4.21 -1.20
C ASN A 78 15.93 2.96 -1.36
N LEU A 79 15.33 1.76 -1.27
CA LEU A 79 15.97 0.48 -1.59
C LEU A 79 15.89 0.12 -3.09
N ASN A 80 15.46 1.06 -3.95
CA ASN A 80 15.25 0.87 -5.38
C ASN A 80 14.27 -0.27 -5.73
N LYS A 81 13.26 -0.50 -4.88
CA LYS A 81 12.18 -1.47 -5.09
C LYS A 81 10.88 -0.75 -5.34
N ALA A 82 10.17 -1.13 -6.40
CA ALA A 82 8.86 -0.57 -6.72
C ALA A 82 7.82 -1.03 -5.70
N ALA A 83 7.04 -0.08 -5.17
CA ALA A 83 5.97 -0.34 -4.23
C ALA A 83 4.68 0.41 -4.61
N ILE A 84 3.58 -0.33 -4.65
CA ILE A 84 2.22 0.21 -4.66
C ILE A 84 1.70 0.11 -3.23
N TYR A 85 1.17 1.20 -2.69
CA TYR A 85 0.54 1.23 -1.37
C TYR A 85 -0.89 1.71 -1.52
N THR A 86 -1.85 0.90 -1.08
CA THR A 86 -3.27 1.26 -1.08
C THR A 86 -3.85 1.23 0.32
N THR A 87 -4.66 2.24 0.62
CA THR A 87 -5.38 2.41 1.89
C THR A 87 -6.63 3.27 1.65
N PRO A 88 -7.67 3.16 2.48
CA PRO A 88 -8.72 4.17 2.51
C PRO A 88 -8.15 5.55 2.86
N ALA A 89 -8.70 6.60 2.27
CA ALA A 89 -8.33 8.00 2.50
C ALA A 89 -8.82 8.53 3.84
N THR A 90 -8.37 7.89 4.92
CA THR A 90 -8.70 8.27 6.30
C THR A 90 -8.07 9.60 6.71
N GLU A 91 -8.64 10.24 7.73
CA GLU A 91 -8.13 11.50 8.26
C GLU A 91 -6.63 11.47 8.66
N PRO A 92 -6.10 10.43 9.33
CA PRO A 92 -4.66 10.36 9.63
C PRO A 92 -3.78 10.37 8.36
N VAL A 93 -4.22 9.65 7.32
CA VAL A 93 -3.50 9.56 6.04
C VAL A 93 -3.52 10.91 5.32
N LEU A 94 -4.71 11.51 5.19
CA LEU A 94 -4.88 12.79 4.51
C LEU A 94 -4.16 13.92 5.25
N THR A 95 -4.18 13.93 6.59
CA THR A 95 -3.49 14.95 7.39
C THR A 95 -1.98 14.96 7.14
N ILE A 96 -1.37 13.81 6.85
CA ILE A 96 0.05 13.72 6.47
C ILE A 96 0.24 14.12 5.01
N LEU A 97 -0.45 13.48 4.07
CA LEU A 97 -0.20 13.65 2.65
C LEU A 97 -0.60 15.03 2.12
N ASN A 98 -1.66 15.63 2.67
CA ASN A 98 -2.15 16.96 2.26
C ASN A 98 -1.23 18.11 2.66
N LYS A 99 -0.21 17.86 3.48
CA LYS A 99 0.88 18.82 3.70
C LYS A 99 1.78 18.97 2.47
N TYR A 100 1.72 18.03 1.52
CA TYR A 100 2.65 17.94 0.39
C TYR A 100 1.95 18.08 -0.98
N TYR A 101 0.77 17.48 -1.16
CA TYR A 101 -0.02 17.58 -2.40
C TYR A 101 -1.51 17.34 -2.12
N GLN A 102 -2.40 17.63 -3.08
CA GLN A 102 -3.86 17.41 -2.90
C GLN A 102 -4.22 15.91 -3.01
N ALA A 103 -4.01 15.13 -1.93
CA ALA A 103 -4.12 13.68 -1.96
C ALA A 103 -5.55 13.18 -2.08
N GLU A 104 -6.54 13.98 -1.69
CA GLU A 104 -7.97 13.68 -1.87
C GLU A 104 -8.45 13.78 -3.33
N LYS A 105 -7.59 14.21 -4.26
CA LYS A 105 -7.94 14.31 -5.68
C LYS A 105 -7.41 13.10 -6.46
N LYS A 106 -8.33 12.38 -7.13
CA LYS A 106 -7.94 11.34 -8.09
C LYS A 106 -7.36 11.95 -9.35
N VAL A 107 -6.22 11.41 -9.78
CA VAL A 107 -5.54 11.76 -11.03
C VAL A 107 -5.59 10.54 -11.94
N LEU A 108 -6.01 10.73 -13.18
CA LEU A 108 -6.02 9.66 -14.19
C LEU A 108 -4.64 9.56 -14.85
N PHE A 109 -3.84 8.55 -14.53
CA PHE A 109 -2.59 8.26 -15.22
C PHE A 109 -2.28 6.76 -15.24
N LYS A 110 -1.26 6.39 -16.00
CA LYS A 110 -0.74 5.03 -16.04
C LYS A 110 0.15 4.80 -14.82
N VAL A 111 -0.30 3.91 -13.94
CA VAL A 111 0.45 3.51 -12.73
C VAL A 111 1.87 3.06 -13.07
N ASP A 112 2.04 2.37 -14.19
CA ASP A 112 3.33 1.79 -14.60
C ASP A 112 4.38 2.87 -14.90
N ASP A 113 3.99 3.98 -15.52
CA ASP A 113 4.91 5.10 -15.84
C ASP A 113 5.46 5.75 -14.55
N ILE A 114 4.61 5.84 -13.51
CA ILE A 114 5.01 6.39 -12.20
C ILE A 114 5.91 5.40 -11.47
N LEU A 115 5.56 4.11 -11.46
CA LEU A 115 6.40 3.10 -10.84
C LEU A 115 7.75 2.96 -11.52
N GLU A 116 7.83 3.14 -12.84
CA GLU A 116 9.10 3.16 -13.57
C GLU A 116 9.97 4.33 -13.10
N SER A 117 9.39 5.52 -12.99
CA SER A 117 10.09 6.78 -12.69
C SER A 117 10.43 6.95 -11.20
N LEU A 118 9.49 6.66 -10.30
CA LEU A 118 9.57 7.00 -8.88
C LEU A 118 9.65 5.78 -7.96
N LYS A 119 9.32 4.58 -8.46
CA LYS A 119 9.19 3.35 -7.65
C LYS A 119 8.11 3.43 -6.57
N ILE A 120 7.27 4.45 -6.58
CA ILE A 120 6.23 4.71 -5.57
C ILE A 120 4.90 4.93 -6.28
N TYR A 121 3.85 4.27 -5.82
CA TYR A 121 2.49 4.65 -6.16
C TYR A 121 1.58 4.55 -4.93
N LEU A 122 0.96 5.66 -4.55
CA LEU A 122 -0.04 5.70 -3.48
C LEU A 122 -1.45 5.70 -4.10
N ASP A 123 -2.21 4.65 -3.85
CA ASP A 123 -3.59 4.48 -4.31
C ASP A 123 -4.56 4.64 -3.13
N LEU A 124 -5.05 5.87 -2.93
CA LEU A 124 -6.00 6.17 -1.87
C LEU A 124 -7.43 5.87 -2.32
N GLU A 125 -8.12 4.98 -1.61
CA GLU A 125 -9.54 4.75 -1.85
C GLU A 125 -10.36 5.85 -1.21
N LEU A 126 -10.99 6.66 -2.07
CA LEU A 126 -11.81 7.81 -1.66
C LEU A 126 -13.26 7.42 -1.39
N THR A 127 -13.70 6.27 -1.92
CA THR A 127 -15.04 5.74 -1.63
C THR A 127 -15.03 5.10 -0.25
N GLU A 128 -16.02 5.43 0.57
CA GLU A 128 -16.24 4.73 1.84
C GLU A 128 -16.64 3.28 1.58
N LEU A 129 -15.68 2.39 1.75
CA LEU A 129 -15.88 0.94 1.79
C LEU A 129 -15.65 0.46 3.21
N ASP A 130 -16.38 -0.57 3.64
CA ASP A 130 -15.98 -1.29 4.84
C ASP A 130 -14.66 -2.03 4.62
N ASP A 131 -14.03 -2.48 5.70
CA ASP A 131 -12.71 -3.11 5.62
C ASP A 131 -12.72 -4.44 4.85
N VAL A 132 -13.85 -5.15 4.82
CA VAL A 132 -13.99 -6.44 4.10
C VAL A 132 -14.05 -6.17 2.60
N ASP A 133 -14.91 -5.24 2.20
CA ASP A 133 -15.08 -4.75 0.84
C ASP A 133 -13.75 -4.22 0.28
N PHE A 134 -13.08 -3.35 1.05
CA PHE A 134 -11.79 -2.79 0.68
C PHE A 134 -10.71 -3.86 0.51
N VAL A 135 -10.56 -4.78 1.47
CA VAL A 135 -9.52 -5.81 1.41
C VAL A 135 -9.74 -6.74 0.22
N TYR A 136 -10.98 -7.17 -0.05
CA TYR A 136 -11.27 -8.02 -1.20
C TYR A 136 -11.02 -7.30 -2.53
N LEU A 137 -11.52 -6.07 -2.66
CA LEU A 137 -11.33 -5.27 -3.87
C LEU A 137 -9.84 -5.07 -4.17
N SER A 138 -9.08 -4.62 -3.18
CA SER A 138 -7.65 -4.33 -3.30
C SER A 138 -6.83 -5.58 -3.55
N LEU A 139 -7.13 -6.69 -2.86
CA LEU A 139 -6.43 -7.97 -3.07
C LEU A 139 -6.65 -8.47 -4.49
N ILE A 140 -7.89 -8.47 -4.99
CA ILE A 140 -8.17 -8.97 -6.33
C ILE A 140 -7.55 -8.07 -7.39
N LYS A 141 -7.61 -6.73 -7.22
CA LYS A 141 -6.91 -5.77 -8.10
C LYS A 141 -5.42 -6.04 -8.15
N ALA A 142 -4.78 -6.27 -6.99
CA ALA A 142 -3.36 -6.64 -6.92
C ALA A 142 -3.11 -7.96 -7.68
N LEU A 143 -3.90 -9.01 -7.42
CA LEU A 143 -3.75 -10.31 -8.08
C LEU A 143 -4.01 -10.28 -9.60
N CYS A 144 -4.62 -9.23 -10.14
CA CYS A 144 -4.73 -9.01 -11.59
C CYS A 144 -3.45 -8.42 -12.20
N ARG A 145 -2.52 -7.91 -11.40
CA ARG A 145 -1.22 -7.41 -11.87
C ARG A 145 -0.22 -8.56 -12.05
N SER A 146 0.52 -8.52 -13.16
CA SER A 146 1.55 -9.52 -13.47
C SER A 146 2.95 -9.12 -13.01
N ASP A 147 3.17 -7.84 -12.71
CA ASP A 147 4.47 -7.30 -12.28
C ASP A 147 4.73 -7.43 -10.77
N ILE A 148 3.74 -7.90 -10.01
CA ILE A 148 3.82 -8.03 -8.56
C ILE A 148 4.40 -9.38 -8.14
N SER A 149 5.25 -9.34 -7.11
CA SER A 149 5.89 -10.52 -6.53
C SER A 149 5.43 -10.82 -5.11
N THR A 150 5.02 -9.78 -4.38
CA THR A 150 4.67 -9.82 -2.97
C THR A 150 3.48 -8.92 -2.69
N ILE A 151 2.53 -9.42 -1.90
CA ILE A 151 1.43 -8.65 -1.35
C ILE A 151 1.57 -8.63 0.18
N PHE A 152 1.39 -7.47 0.79
CA PHE A 152 1.23 -7.34 2.24
C PHE A 152 -0.23 -6.99 2.56
N LEU A 153 -0.89 -7.83 3.35
CA LEU A 153 -2.23 -7.58 3.88
C LEU A 153 -2.10 -7.05 5.31
N ILE A 154 -2.12 -5.73 5.46
CA ILE A 154 -2.04 -5.02 6.74
C ILE A 154 -3.47 -4.77 7.22
N THR A 155 -4.00 -5.68 8.04
CA THR A 155 -5.41 -5.63 8.44
C THR A 155 -5.63 -6.19 9.84
N HIS A 156 -6.71 -5.74 10.49
CA HIS A 156 -7.20 -6.30 11.74
C HIS A 156 -8.10 -7.54 11.53
N LEU A 157 -8.56 -7.76 10.29
CA LEU A 157 -9.45 -8.88 9.94
C LEU A 157 -8.78 -10.24 10.18
N GLU A 158 -9.62 -11.24 10.44
CA GLU A 158 -9.16 -12.62 10.60
C GLU A 158 -8.97 -13.28 9.24
N ILE A 159 -7.70 -13.39 8.82
CA ILE A 159 -7.33 -14.05 7.58
C ILE A 159 -7.21 -15.57 7.80
N ASP A 160 -7.81 -16.36 6.90
CA ASP A 160 -7.58 -17.80 6.80
C ASP A 160 -6.22 -18.06 6.15
N LEU A 161 -5.25 -18.49 6.96
CA LEU A 161 -3.88 -18.70 6.52
C LEU A 161 -3.72 -19.91 5.59
N ASP A 162 -4.60 -20.92 5.70
CA ASP A 162 -4.57 -22.09 4.81
C ASP A 162 -5.11 -21.73 3.43
N ALA A 163 -6.20 -20.94 3.40
CA ALA A 163 -6.72 -20.38 2.15
C ALA A 163 -5.70 -19.44 1.49
N LEU A 164 -5.02 -18.60 2.28
CA LEU A 164 -3.99 -17.70 1.79
C LEU A 164 -2.82 -18.47 1.17
N LYS A 165 -2.33 -19.52 1.84
CA LYS A 165 -1.24 -20.35 1.33
C LYS A 165 -1.61 -21.10 0.05
N GLN A 166 -2.84 -21.60 -0.05
CA GLN A 166 -3.33 -22.22 -1.28
C GLN A 166 -3.37 -21.21 -2.44
N LEU A 167 -3.80 -19.97 -2.16
CA LEU A 167 -3.83 -18.89 -3.14
C LEU A 167 -2.43 -18.49 -3.60
N GLU A 168 -1.48 -18.33 -2.67
CA GLU A 168 -0.06 -18.05 -2.96
C GLU A 168 0.54 -19.08 -3.93
N GLN A 169 0.38 -20.36 -3.58
CA GLN A 169 0.89 -21.48 -4.39
C GLN A 169 0.25 -21.50 -5.77
N PHE A 170 -1.07 -21.31 -5.83
CA PHE A 170 -1.78 -21.34 -7.10
C PHE A 170 -1.41 -20.17 -8.01
N LEU A 171 -1.32 -18.95 -7.47
CA LEU A 171 -1.08 -17.73 -8.24
C LEU A 171 0.41 -17.36 -8.39
N LYS A 172 1.31 -18.15 -7.78
CA LYS A 172 2.76 -17.94 -7.82
C LYS A 172 3.17 -16.56 -7.29
N ILE A 173 2.67 -16.23 -6.11
CA ILE A 173 2.91 -14.94 -5.45
C ILE A 173 3.08 -15.14 -3.95
N LYS A 174 3.85 -14.28 -3.29
CA LYS A 174 3.96 -14.24 -1.82
C LYS A 174 2.90 -13.29 -1.25
N ILE A 175 2.20 -13.69 -0.20
CA ILE A 175 1.18 -12.88 0.48
C ILE A 175 1.38 -12.97 1.99
N TYR A 176 1.90 -11.89 2.57
CA TYR A 176 2.12 -11.82 4.02
C TYR A 176 0.97 -11.11 4.71
N ARG A 177 0.46 -11.72 5.78
CA ARG A 177 -0.47 -11.06 6.70
C ARG A 177 0.32 -10.28 7.75
N ILE A 178 0.02 -8.99 7.89
CA ILE A 178 0.48 -8.14 8.98
C ILE A 178 -0.74 -7.73 9.81
N ARG A 179 -0.76 -8.11 11.09
CA ARG A 179 -1.88 -7.76 11.97
C ARG A 179 -1.78 -6.29 12.38
N SER A 180 -2.82 -5.50 12.10
CA SER A 180 -2.90 -4.16 12.67
C SER A 180 -3.26 -4.25 14.16
N VAL A 181 -2.46 -3.60 15.00
CA VAL A 181 -2.64 -3.58 16.46
C VAL A 181 -2.90 -2.14 16.88
N LYS A 182 -4.02 -1.92 17.58
CA LYS A 182 -4.25 -0.67 18.30
C LYS A 182 -3.24 -0.59 19.43
N ASN A 183 -2.47 0.48 19.49
CA ASN A 183 -1.56 0.71 20.59
C ASN A 183 -2.16 1.82 21.44
N SER A 184 -2.67 1.48 22.62
CA SER A 184 -3.29 2.41 23.57
C SER A 184 -2.33 3.50 24.05
N ASP A 185 -1.02 3.27 23.92
CA ASP A 185 0.02 4.14 24.48
C ASP A 185 0.48 5.21 23.49
N LEU A 186 0.01 5.16 22.24
CA LEU A 186 0.28 6.19 21.25
C LEU A 186 -0.68 7.37 21.44
N LYS A 187 -0.09 8.57 21.59
CA LYS A 187 -0.84 9.83 21.45
C LYS A 187 -1.48 9.90 20.07
N ASP A 188 -2.58 10.65 19.98
CA ASP A 188 -3.27 10.93 18.72
C ASP A 188 -2.27 11.38 17.63
N LEU A 189 -2.14 10.57 16.58
CA LEU A 189 -1.20 10.77 15.47
C LEU A 189 -1.72 11.75 14.41
N ASN A 190 -2.95 12.26 14.55
CA ASN A 190 -3.47 13.30 13.66
C ASN A 190 -2.64 14.61 13.77
N GLY A 191 -1.95 14.81 14.90
CA GLY A 191 -1.10 16.00 15.15
C GLY A 191 0.38 15.83 14.84
N LEU A 192 0.80 14.81 14.07
CA LEU A 192 2.23 14.55 13.84
C LEU A 192 2.97 15.75 13.23
N ASP A 193 4.03 16.17 13.91
CA ASP A 193 5.03 17.11 13.44
C ASP A 193 5.96 16.38 12.46
N MET A 194 5.69 16.56 11.17
CA MET A 194 6.47 15.94 10.10
C MET A 194 7.92 16.40 10.08
N ARG A 195 8.21 17.60 10.60
CA ARG A 195 9.58 18.10 10.70
C ARG A 195 10.35 17.28 11.74
N GLN A 196 9.77 17.08 12.92
CA GLN A 196 10.35 16.22 13.95
C GLN A 196 10.43 14.76 13.48
N LEU A 197 9.43 14.26 12.75
CA LEU A 197 9.41 12.88 12.27
C LEU A 197 10.46 12.60 11.19
N LEU A 198 10.68 13.51 10.24
CA LEU A 198 11.48 13.23 9.04
C LEU A 198 12.83 13.96 8.94
N PHE A 199 13.18 14.84 9.89
CA PHE A 199 14.45 15.59 9.89
C PHE A 199 15.32 15.27 11.10
N LYS A 200 16.61 15.63 11.04
CA LYS A 200 17.63 15.28 12.05
C LYS A 200 17.31 15.71 13.48
N ASN A 201 16.73 16.89 13.66
CA ASN A 201 16.47 17.45 14.99
C ASN A 201 15.15 16.91 15.55
N LYS A 202 15.25 16.01 16.53
CA LYS A 202 14.10 15.34 17.16
C LYS A 202 14.09 15.55 18.67
N ASP A 203 12.91 15.71 19.26
CA ASP A 203 12.73 15.53 20.71
C ASP A 203 12.65 14.04 21.08
N ASP A 204 12.73 13.73 22.38
CA ASP A 204 12.71 12.35 22.88
C ASP A 204 11.46 11.57 22.45
N THR A 205 10.32 12.25 22.26
CA THR A 205 9.08 11.62 21.80
C THR A 205 9.22 11.15 20.36
N TYR A 206 9.77 11.98 19.47
CA TYR A 206 9.96 11.62 18.07
C TYR A 206 11.12 10.67 17.85
N VAL A 207 12.15 10.67 18.71
CA VAL A 207 13.18 9.62 18.73
C VAL A 207 12.56 8.25 18.97
N GLN A 208 11.71 8.12 19.99
CA GLN A 208 11.01 6.87 20.30
C GLN A 208 10.05 6.46 19.18
N LEU A 209 9.30 7.42 18.63
CA LEU A 209 8.37 7.16 17.54
C LEU A 209 9.08 6.68 16.27
N CYS A 210 10.19 7.32 15.88
CA CYS A 210 11.02 6.88 14.75
C CYS A 210 11.54 5.46 14.97
N SER A 211 12.05 5.15 16.15
CA SER A 211 12.50 3.80 16.49
C SER A 211 11.39 2.76 16.34
N GLN A 212 10.18 3.08 16.84
CA GLN A 212 9.01 2.21 16.68
C GLN A 212 8.63 2.04 15.20
N PHE A 213 8.57 3.13 14.43
CA PHE A 213 8.24 3.09 13.00
C PHE A 213 9.28 2.29 12.22
N ALA A 214 10.57 2.44 12.55
CA ALA A 214 11.65 1.70 11.95
C ALA A 214 11.54 0.19 12.22
N GLN A 215 11.27 -0.19 13.48
CA GLN A 215 11.06 -1.60 13.85
C GLN A 215 9.88 -2.23 13.10
N MET A 216 8.74 -1.52 13.05
CA MET A 216 7.55 -2.01 12.35
C MET A 216 7.80 -2.19 10.85
N ASN A 217 8.37 -1.18 10.21
CA ASN A 217 8.70 -1.25 8.78
C ASN A 217 9.78 -2.31 8.51
N ALA A 218 10.73 -2.54 9.42
CA ALA A 218 11.77 -3.55 9.23
C ALA A 218 11.21 -4.98 9.22
N GLN A 219 10.19 -5.26 10.02
CA GLN A 219 9.49 -6.56 10.00
C GLN A 219 8.80 -6.81 8.66
N LEU A 220 8.31 -5.75 7.99
CA LEU A 220 7.66 -5.84 6.69
C LEU A 220 8.69 -5.88 5.55
N VAL A 221 9.55 -4.87 5.46
CA VAL A 221 10.52 -4.69 4.38
C VAL A 221 11.58 -5.80 4.39
N GLY A 222 11.95 -6.30 5.58
CA GLY A 222 12.88 -7.41 5.74
C GLY A 222 12.40 -8.72 5.07
N LEU A 223 11.09 -8.92 4.90
CA LEU A 223 10.54 -10.11 4.21
C LEU A 223 10.80 -10.09 2.68
N CYS A 224 11.22 -8.95 2.15
CA CYS A 224 11.57 -8.74 0.75
C CYS A 224 13.08 -8.55 0.54
N ASP A 225 13.91 -8.72 1.57
CA ASP A 225 15.35 -8.50 1.50
C ASP A 225 16.14 -9.63 2.19
N THR A 226 17.46 -9.55 2.09
CA THR A 226 18.43 -10.47 2.71
C THR A 226 18.95 -9.97 4.05
N PHE A 227 18.70 -8.70 4.39
CA PHE A 227 19.10 -8.12 5.68
C PHE A 227 18.40 -8.81 6.85
N THR A 228 19.13 -8.96 7.94
CA THR A 228 18.55 -9.36 9.23
C THR A 228 17.65 -8.25 9.78
N THR A 229 16.70 -8.59 10.65
CA THR A 229 15.80 -7.59 11.26
C THR A 229 16.54 -6.43 11.95
N PRO A 230 17.63 -6.65 12.72
CA PRO A 230 18.40 -5.54 13.30
C PRO A 230 19.04 -4.62 12.27
N GLN A 231 19.62 -5.19 11.20
CA GLN A 231 20.21 -4.41 10.11
C GLN A 231 19.15 -3.57 9.38
N MET A 232 18.00 -4.18 9.07
CA MET A 232 16.90 -3.47 8.41
C MET A 232 16.31 -2.38 9.33
N THR A 233 16.22 -2.63 10.63
CA THR A 233 15.75 -1.63 11.61
C THR A 233 16.69 -0.44 11.63
N HIS A 234 18.00 -0.65 11.76
CA HIS A 234 18.98 0.43 11.76
C HIS A 234 18.95 1.23 10.45
N LEU A 235 18.89 0.53 9.31
CA LEU A 235 18.83 1.15 8.00
C LEU A 235 17.59 2.04 7.83
N ILE A 236 16.42 1.57 8.28
CA ILE A 236 15.18 2.35 8.18
C ILE A 236 15.20 3.52 9.17
N ASP A 237 15.73 3.32 10.38
CA ASP A 237 15.90 4.39 11.36
C ASP A 237 16.78 5.51 10.77
N ASP A 238 17.92 5.16 10.16
CA ASP A 238 18.78 6.10 9.45
C ASP A 238 18.04 6.87 8.35
N MET A 239 17.08 6.25 7.65
CA MET A 239 16.27 6.93 6.63
C MET A 239 15.30 7.97 7.22
N PHE A 240 14.83 7.79 8.46
CA PHE A 240 14.03 8.78 9.20
C PHE A 240 14.87 9.93 9.77
N TYR A 241 16.16 9.71 10.03
CA TYR A 241 17.09 10.74 10.49
C TYR A 241 17.78 11.50 9.36
N SER A 242 18.09 10.83 8.25
CA SER A 242 18.88 11.40 7.15
C SER A 242 18.03 12.06 6.07
N GLU A 243 16.76 12.35 6.35
CA GLU A 243 15.82 13.00 5.42
C GLU A 243 15.50 12.20 4.15
N HIS A 244 15.99 10.96 4.00
CA HIS A 244 15.76 10.15 2.80
C HIS A 244 14.27 9.86 2.54
N ILE A 245 13.47 9.65 3.60
CA ILE A 245 12.01 9.49 3.46
C ILE A 245 11.37 10.80 3.02
N PHE A 246 11.80 11.93 3.60
CA PHE A 246 11.32 13.25 3.24
C PHE A 246 11.63 13.59 1.78
N GLU A 247 12.85 13.32 1.31
CA GLU A 247 13.25 13.58 -0.08
C GLU A 247 12.37 12.81 -1.07
N LYS A 248 12.15 11.50 -0.85
CA LYS A 248 11.27 10.70 -1.70
C LYS A 248 9.83 11.18 -1.67
N LEU A 249 9.32 11.53 -0.49
CA LEU A 249 7.98 12.09 -0.32
C LEU A 249 7.83 13.43 -1.05
N SER A 250 8.83 14.32 -0.93
CA SER A 250 8.85 15.62 -1.59
C SER A 250 8.84 15.47 -3.11
N VAL A 251 9.74 14.65 -3.67
CA VAL A 251 9.80 14.40 -5.12
C VAL A 251 8.49 13.79 -5.64
N TYR A 252 7.95 12.79 -4.92
CA TYR A 252 6.66 12.19 -5.27
C TYR A 252 5.54 13.23 -5.26
N SER A 253 5.48 14.07 -4.23
CA SER A 253 4.45 15.08 -4.09
C SER A 253 4.51 16.17 -5.15
N GLU A 254 5.70 16.64 -5.52
CA GLU A 254 5.89 17.63 -6.58
C GLU A 254 5.42 17.07 -7.93
N TYR A 255 5.78 15.82 -8.22
CA TYR A 255 5.34 15.12 -9.41
C TYR A 255 3.81 14.98 -9.44
N MET A 256 3.19 14.58 -8.32
CA MET A 256 1.73 14.45 -8.22
C MET A 256 1.01 15.78 -8.35
N GLN A 257 1.52 16.83 -7.71
CA GLN A 257 0.97 18.16 -7.79
C GLN A 257 1.03 18.73 -9.22
N THR A 258 2.13 18.48 -9.93
CA THR A 258 2.29 18.87 -11.34
C THR A 258 1.28 18.15 -12.23
N LEU A 259 1.07 16.85 -12.02
CA LEU A 259 0.07 16.08 -12.76
C LEU A 259 -1.36 16.60 -12.48
N LEU A 260 -1.70 16.87 -11.22
CA LEU A 260 -2.97 17.48 -10.83
C LEU A 260 -3.23 18.81 -11.54
N GLN A 261 -2.23 19.70 -11.55
CA GLN A 261 -2.34 21.01 -12.19
C GLN A 261 -2.51 20.88 -13.71
N SER A 262 -1.74 19.99 -14.35
CA SER A 262 -1.84 19.77 -15.80
C SER A 262 -3.24 19.31 -16.23
N GLN A 263 -3.87 18.42 -15.47
CA GLN A 263 -5.22 17.93 -15.75
C GLN A 263 -6.27 19.02 -15.57
N GLN A 264 -6.14 19.86 -14.54
CA GLN A 264 -7.02 21.01 -14.33
C GLN A 264 -6.90 21.99 -15.49
N SER A 265 -5.69 22.31 -15.95
CA SER A 265 -5.47 23.19 -17.11
C SER A 265 -6.06 22.61 -18.40
N VAL A 266 -5.93 21.30 -18.64
CA VAL A 266 -6.53 20.64 -19.81
C VAL A 266 -8.06 20.67 -19.74
N LYS A 267 -8.66 20.45 -18.57
CA LYS A 267 -10.11 20.55 -18.39
C LYS A 267 -10.63 21.96 -18.66
N LEU A 268 -9.95 22.98 -18.14
CA LEU A 268 -10.31 24.39 -18.39
C LEU A 268 -10.26 24.74 -19.88
N LYS A 269 -9.21 24.31 -20.60
CA LYS A 269 -9.09 24.54 -22.06
C LYS A 269 -10.13 23.82 -22.92
N LYS A 270 -10.78 22.77 -22.41
CA LYS A 270 -11.86 22.07 -23.13
C LYS A 270 -13.23 22.71 -22.92
N ILE A 271 -13.35 23.59 -21.93
CA ILE A 271 -14.60 24.26 -21.54
C ILE A 271 -14.66 25.70 -22.09
N SER A 272 -13.50 26.29 -22.41
CA SER A 272 -13.33 27.54 -23.16
C SER A 272 -13.35 27.33 -24.67
#